data_AF-A0A5C8FE73-F1
#
_entry.id   AF-A0A5C8FE73-F1
#
_cell.length_a   1.000
_cell.length_b   1.000
_cell.length_c   1.000
_cell.angle_alpha   90.00
_cell.angle_beta   90.00
_cell.angle_gamma   90.00
#
_symmetry.space_group_name_H-M   'P 1'
#
loop_
_entity.id
_entity.type
_entity.pdbx_description
1 polymer ?
#
loop_
_entity_poly.entity_id
_entity_poly.type
_entity_poly.pdbx_seq_one_letter_code
_entity_poly.pdbx_strand_id
1 'polypeptide(L)'
;MKSKNKNLFLKIYILFLIITIITLIVLQILGSKNRVGYLTDFKLNVAKTLELNNLENINNDLDEEGLKNFILNNENITNYIYHFRIRYYDKVFRNSDIYGVYPDLSNLPDYMENTEMDGDGIPYGNFISDKKDIEEKIDNINYVLKVKSSLKLDVKFIIGILIIILILPVTNKILNSLLLKLFPFFKNIIYKLNNKIYIDNYKDCN
;
A
#
# COMPACT_ATOMS: atom_id res chain seq x y z
N MET A 1 -38.34 26.30 -4.06
CA MET A 1 -37.17 26.73 -4.86
C MET A 1 -36.82 25.64 -5.88
N LYS A 2 -36.60 26.03 -7.13
CA LYS A 2 -36.67 25.26 -8.40
C LYS A 2 -35.99 23.86 -8.43
N SER A 3 -36.73 22.86 -8.88
CA SER A 3 -36.29 21.50 -9.26
C SER A 3 -35.32 21.46 -10.47
N LYS A 4 -35.11 22.57 -11.17
CA LYS A 4 -34.29 22.67 -12.39
C LYS A 4 -32.78 22.51 -12.14
N ASN A 5 -32.28 22.89 -10.96
CA ASN A 5 -30.83 22.85 -10.67
C ASN A 5 -30.36 21.47 -10.15
N LYS A 6 -31.25 20.60 -9.68
CA LYS A 6 -30.87 19.28 -9.11
C LYS A 6 -30.17 18.37 -10.13
N ASN A 7 -30.64 18.37 -11.38
CA ASN A 7 -30.02 17.61 -12.47
C ASN A 7 -28.64 18.16 -12.87
N LEU A 8 -28.42 19.48 -12.73
CA LEU A 8 -27.12 20.10 -13.00
C LEU A 8 -26.11 19.72 -11.91
N PHE A 9 -26.49 19.83 -10.64
CA PHE A 9 -25.65 19.42 -9.51
C PHE A 9 -25.28 17.93 -9.58
N LEU A 10 -26.22 17.05 -9.94
CA LEU A 10 -25.94 15.62 -10.10
C LEU A 10 -24.91 15.35 -11.21
N LYS A 11 -25.00 16.04 -12.35
CA LYS A 11 -24.02 15.91 -13.44
C LYS A 11 -22.62 16.37 -13.02
N ILE A 12 -22.54 17.49 -12.32
CA ILE A 12 -21.28 18.02 -11.78
C ILE A 12 -20.67 17.03 -10.78
N TYR A 13 -21.48 16.49 -9.87
CA TYR A 13 -21.05 15.48 -8.90
C TYR A 13 -20.49 14.23 -9.58
N ILE A 14 -21.22 13.68 -10.56
CA ILE A 14 -20.77 12.50 -11.33
C ILE A 14 -19.44 12.78 -12.04
N LEU A 15 -19.27 13.98 -12.62
CA LEU A 15 -18.03 14.37 -13.28
C LEU A 15 -16.85 14.39 -12.30
N PHE A 16 -17.00 15.02 -11.14
CA PHE A 16 -15.96 15.03 -10.10
C PHE A 16 -15.64 13.62 -9.59
N LEU A 17 -16.66 12.78 -9.42
CA LEU A 17 -16.47 11.40 -8.98
C LEU A 17 -15.63 10.58 -9.98
N ILE A 18 -15.91 10.71 -11.27
CA ILE A 18 -15.13 10.07 -12.34
C ILE A 18 -13.67 10.58 -12.31
N ILE A 19 -13.47 11.90 -12.20
CA ILE A 19 -12.13 12.50 -12.13
C ILE A 19 -11.35 11.94 -10.93
N THR A 20 -11.98 11.80 -9.76
CA THR A 20 -11.35 11.22 -8.58
C THR A 20 -10.91 9.77 -8.80
N ILE A 21 -11.77 8.93 -9.38
CA ILE A 21 -11.43 7.53 -9.68
C ILE A 21 -10.24 7.45 -10.64
N ILE A 22 -10.27 8.23 -11.73
CA ILE A 22 -9.17 8.29 -12.70
C ILE A 22 -7.87 8.75 -12.02
N THR A 23 -7.95 9.77 -11.17
CA THR A 23 -6.78 10.29 -10.43
C THR A 23 -6.17 9.22 -9.54
N LEU A 24 -6.97 8.44 -8.81
CA LEU A 24 -6.48 7.35 -7.97
C LEU A 24 -5.78 6.26 -8.79
N ILE A 25 -6.35 5.89 -9.94
CA ILE A 25 -5.74 4.91 -10.85
C ILE A 25 -4.41 5.43 -11.41
N VAL A 26 -4.38 6.69 -11.86
CA VAL A 26 -3.16 7.32 -12.39
C VAL A 26 -2.07 7.39 -11.32
N LEU A 27 -2.41 7.73 -10.08
CA LEU A 27 -1.45 7.76 -8.97
C LEU A 27 -0.83 6.39 -8.70
N GLN A 28 -1.62 5.32 -8.74
CA GLN A 28 -1.10 3.95 -8.59
C GLN A 28 -0.12 3.60 -9.71
N ILE A 29 -0.49 3.88 -10.97
CA ILE A 29 0.37 3.62 -12.14
C ILE A 29 1.66 4.43 -12.05
N LEU A 30 1.56 5.71 -11.69
CA LEU A 30 2.72 6.57 -11.52
C LEU A 30 3.63 6.06 -10.39
N GLY A 31 3.08 5.65 -9.25
CA GLY A 31 3.85 5.10 -8.13
C GLY A 31 4.75 3.93 -8.57
N SER A 32 4.24 3.04 -9.42
CA SER A 32 4.97 1.85 -9.88
C SER A 32 6.02 2.10 -10.98
N LYS A 33 6.21 3.34 -11.46
CA LYS A 33 7.30 3.66 -12.39
C LYS A 33 8.66 3.61 -11.68
N ASN A 34 9.68 3.10 -12.40
CA ASN A 34 11.07 3.18 -11.97
C ASN A 34 11.50 4.65 -11.81
N ARG A 35 12.21 4.91 -10.73
CA ARG A 35 12.79 6.22 -10.37
C ARG A 35 14.19 6.04 -9.86
N VAL A 36 14.91 7.15 -9.78
CA VAL A 36 16.28 7.18 -9.30
C VAL A 36 16.33 7.93 -7.96
N GLY A 37 17.00 7.31 -7.00
CA GLY A 37 17.29 7.85 -5.68
C GLY A 37 18.75 7.59 -5.31
N TYR A 38 19.04 7.59 -4.01
CA TYR A 38 20.39 7.37 -3.50
C TYR A 38 20.36 6.74 -2.10
N LEU A 39 21.38 5.95 -1.77
CA LEU A 39 21.59 5.46 -0.40
C LEU A 39 22.46 6.45 0.37
N THR A 40 22.14 6.65 1.64
CA THR A 40 22.82 7.59 2.54
C THR A 40 22.54 7.17 3.99
N ASP A 41 22.98 8.01 4.94
CA ASP A 41 22.75 7.83 6.37
C ASP A 41 23.38 6.52 6.86
N PHE A 42 24.58 6.23 6.34
CA PHE A 42 25.36 5.07 6.71
C PHE A 42 25.76 5.15 8.18
N LYS A 43 25.30 4.20 8.98
CA LYS A 43 25.66 4.10 10.41
C LYS A 43 26.09 2.67 10.72
N LEU A 44 27.23 2.51 11.36
CA LEU A 44 27.68 1.21 11.87
C LEU A 44 26.61 0.65 12.82
N ASN A 45 26.16 -0.56 12.54
CA ASN A 45 25.28 -1.33 13.40
C ASN A 45 26.14 -2.14 14.37
N VAL A 46 26.44 -1.54 15.53
CA VAL A 46 27.32 -2.14 16.56
C VAL A 46 26.84 -3.52 16.98
N ALA A 47 25.56 -3.65 17.33
CA ALA A 47 24.99 -4.91 17.81
C ALA A 47 25.10 -6.03 16.75
N LYS A 48 24.63 -5.77 15.52
CA LYS A 48 24.71 -6.76 14.43
C LYS A 48 26.16 -7.09 14.06
N THR A 49 27.07 -6.12 14.12
CA THR A 49 28.50 -6.36 13.84
C THR A 49 29.13 -7.27 14.89
N LEU A 50 28.80 -7.09 16.17
CA LEU A 50 29.29 -7.99 17.23
C LEU A 50 28.73 -9.40 17.07
N GLU A 51 27.43 -9.54 16.78
CA GLU A 51 26.77 -10.82 16.48
C GLU A 51 27.46 -11.54 15.31
N LEU A 52 27.67 -10.85 14.18
CA LEU A 52 28.35 -11.41 13.00
C LEU A 52 29.75 -11.94 13.32
N ASN A 53 30.45 -11.32 14.26
CA ASN A 53 31.81 -11.68 14.64
C ASN A 53 31.89 -12.57 15.91
N ASN A 54 30.75 -13.06 16.43
CA ASN A 54 30.65 -13.88 17.65
C ASN A 54 31.18 -13.17 18.93
N LEU A 55 30.95 -11.86 19.06
CA LEU A 55 31.45 -11.00 20.14
C LEU A 55 30.33 -10.37 21.00
N GLU A 56 29.13 -10.94 20.99
CA GLU A 56 27.95 -10.41 21.70
C GLU A 56 28.18 -10.19 23.20
N ASN A 57 28.98 -11.05 23.84
CA ASN A 57 29.23 -11.01 25.28
C ASN A 57 29.97 -9.73 25.75
N ILE A 58 30.61 -8.99 24.84
CA ILE A 58 31.35 -7.76 25.16
C ILE A 58 30.41 -6.57 25.43
N ASN A 59 29.15 -6.65 24.97
CA ASN A 59 28.16 -5.57 25.07
C ASN A 59 27.78 -5.19 26.53
N ASN A 60 28.12 -6.03 27.51
CA ASN A 60 27.76 -5.78 28.92
C ASN A 60 28.71 -4.80 29.65
N ASP A 61 29.91 -4.56 29.10
CA ASP A 61 30.98 -3.84 29.81
C ASP A 61 31.27 -2.43 29.27
N LEU A 62 30.72 -2.06 28.10
CA LEU A 62 31.03 -0.82 27.39
C LEU A 62 29.76 -0.11 26.91
N ASP A 63 29.81 1.22 26.83
CA ASP A 63 28.74 2.02 26.20
C ASP A 63 28.82 1.98 24.66
N GLU A 64 27.84 2.56 23.96
CA GLU A 64 27.76 2.50 22.47
C GLU A 64 29.04 3.03 21.80
N GLU A 65 29.63 4.10 22.35
CA GLU A 65 30.86 4.71 21.82
C GLU A 65 32.09 3.83 22.12
N GLY A 66 32.18 3.26 23.33
CA GLY A 66 33.22 2.30 23.70
C GLY A 66 33.20 1.06 22.81
N LEU A 67 32.01 0.51 22.52
CA LEU A 67 31.85 -0.64 21.61
C LEU A 67 32.21 -0.28 20.18
N LYS A 68 31.81 0.89 19.69
CA LYS A 68 32.20 1.37 18.37
C LYS A 68 33.74 1.47 18.26
N ASN A 69 34.39 2.06 19.25
CA ASN A 69 35.85 2.17 19.30
C ASN A 69 36.54 0.79 19.37
N PHE A 70 35.98 -0.15 20.14
CA PHE A 70 36.47 -1.52 20.16
C PHE A 70 36.38 -2.18 18.78
N ILE A 71 35.24 -2.07 18.11
CA ILE A 71 35.02 -2.65 16.79
C ILE A 71 36.01 -2.09 15.77
N LEU A 72 36.17 -0.76 15.71
CA LEU A 72 36.99 -0.10 14.70
C LEU A 72 38.50 -0.30 14.89
N ASN A 73 38.95 -0.53 16.13
CA ASN A 73 40.37 -0.73 16.46
C ASN A 73 40.79 -2.21 16.53
N ASN A 74 39.85 -3.16 16.44
CA ASN A 74 40.16 -4.59 16.49
C ASN A 74 40.49 -5.14 15.10
N GLU A 75 41.74 -5.52 14.87
CA GLU A 75 42.22 -6.05 13.58
C GLU A 75 41.60 -7.40 13.20
N ASN A 76 41.05 -8.14 14.17
CA ASN A 76 40.39 -9.43 13.89
C ASN A 76 38.98 -9.26 13.31
N ILE A 77 38.38 -8.06 13.43
CA ILE A 77 37.06 -7.78 12.87
C ILE A 77 37.27 -7.26 11.44
N THR A 78 36.86 -8.08 10.47
CA THR A 78 37.01 -7.79 9.04
C THR A 78 35.69 -7.47 8.36
N ASN A 79 34.56 -7.81 8.98
CA ASN A 79 33.23 -7.57 8.43
C ASN A 79 32.41 -6.67 9.36
N TYR A 80 31.91 -5.58 8.78
CA TYR A 80 31.13 -4.54 9.46
C TYR A 80 29.73 -4.48 8.88
N ILE A 81 28.72 -4.39 9.73
CA ILE A 81 27.33 -4.21 9.28
C ILE A 81 26.99 -2.73 9.36
N TYR A 82 26.59 -2.15 8.24
CA TYR A 82 26.12 -0.76 8.16
C TYR A 82 24.64 -0.72 7.85
N HIS A 83 23.92 0.09 8.63
CA HIS A 83 22.58 0.51 8.30
C HIS A 83 22.64 1.61 7.22
N PHE A 84 21.72 1.58 6.27
CA PHE A 84 21.53 2.63 5.28
C PHE A 84 20.07 3.05 5.16
N ARG A 85 19.85 4.22 4.57
CA ARG A 85 18.53 4.72 4.20
C ARG A 85 18.49 5.10 2.72
N ILE A 86 17.46 4.65 2.00
CA ILE A 86 17.16 5.20 0.67
C ILE A 86 16.49 6.58 0.79
N ARG A 87 17.04 7.53 0.04
CA ARG A 87 16.49 8.87 -0.18
C ARG A 87 16.22 9.13 -1.66
N TYR A 88 15.55 10.24 -1.93
CA TYR A 88 14.86 10.51 -3.18
C TYR A 88 15.24 11.89 -3.71
N TYR A 89 15.51 11.99 -5.02
CA TYR A 89 15.58 13.29 -5.68
C TYR A 89 14.17 13.89 -5.89
N ASP A 90 13.18 13.03 -6.13
CA ASP A 90 11.78 13.43 -6.30
C ASP A 90 11.13 13.79 -4.95
N LYS A 91 10.36 14.88 -4.91
CA LYS A 91 9.68 15.37 -3.69
C LYS A 91 8.30 14.76 -3.47
N VAL A 92 7.68 14.22 -4.52
CA VAL A 92 6.30 13.69 -4.52
C VAL A 92 6.31 12.18 -4.37
N PHE A 93 7.13 11.49 -5.17
CA PHE A 93 7.17 10.04 -5.22
C PHE A 93 8.31 9.48 -4.36
N ARG A 94 7.98 9.33 -3.08
CA ARG A 94 8.84 8.78 -2.03
C ARG A 94 8.07 7.87 -1.06
N ASN A 95 8.81 7.12 -0.23
CA ASN A 95 8.22 6.41 0.90
C ASN A 95 7.37 7.37 1.76
N SER A 96 6.18 6.91 2.13
CA SER A 96 5.18 7.68 2.88
C SER A 96 4.24 6.73 3.61
N ASP A 97 3.21 7.26 4.26
CA ASP A 97 2.15 6.44 4.87
C ASP A 97 1.38 5.63 3.84
N ILE A 98 1.34 6.08 2.59
CA ILE A 98 0.63 5.40 1.49
C ILE A 98 1.55 4.42 0.75
N TYR A 99 2.79 4.84 0.49
CA TYR A 99 3.72 4.11 -0.37
C TYR A 99 4.88 3.49 0.39
N GLY A 100 5.10 2.19 0.17
CA GLY A 100 6.36 1.52 0.46
C GLY A 100 7.36 1.73 -0.67
N VAL A 101 8.65 1.72 -0.34
CA VAL A 101 9.77 1.87 -1.29
C VAL A 101 10.48 0.55 -1.49
N TYR A 102 10.88 0.28 -2.73
CA TYR A 102 11.55 -0.94 -3.13
C TYR A 102 12.75 -0.59 -4.00
N PRO A 103 13.94 -0.37 -3.40
CA PRO A 103 15.17 -0.16 -4.15
C PRO A 103 15.59 -1.44 -4.89
N ASP A 104 16.20 -1.24 -6.04
CA ASP A 104 16.96 -2.25 -6.75
C ASP A 104 18.38 -2.28 -6.17
N LEU A 105 18.70 -3.40 -5.51
CA LEU A 105 19.98 -3.63 -4.82
C LEU A 105 20.94 -4.47 -5.67
N SER A 106 20.63 -4.72 -6.95
CA SER A 106 21.44 -5.59 -7.81
C SER A 106 22.74 -4.96 -8.31
N ASN A 107 22.79 -3.62 -8.39
CA ASN A 107 23.92 -2.88 -8.95
C ASN A 107 24.53 -1.94 -7.90
N LEU A 108 25.02 -2.52 -6.81
CA LEU A 108 25.70 -1.80 -5.73
C LEU A 108 27.22 -1.92 -5.86
N PRO A 109 28.00 -1.01 -5.25
CA PRO A 109 29.45 -1.14 -5.17
C PRO A 109 29.89 -2.47 -4.55
N ASP A 110 31.04 -2.99 -4.99
CA ASP A 110 31.54 -4.32 -4.59
C ASP A 110 31.69 -4.50 -3.07
N TYR A 111 31.92 -3.43 -2.31
CA TYR A 111 32.03 -3.48 -0.85
C TYR A 111 30.67 -3.60 -0.12
N MET A 112 29.54 -3.52 -0.83
CA MET A 112 28.19 -3.64 -0.25
C MET A 112 27.63 -5.06 -0.39
N GLU A 113 28.23 -5.98 0.36
CA GLU A 113 27.84 -7.40 0.34
C GLU A 113 26.57 -7.67 1.14
N ASN A 114 25.82 -8.70 0.74
CA ASN A 114 24.61 -9.16 1.44
C ASN A 114 23.62 -8.04 1.79
N THR A 115 23.44 -7.09 0.87
CA THR A 115 22.57 -5.93 1.09
C THR A 115 21.10 -6.37 1.14
N GLU A 116 20.41 -6.02 2.21
CA GLU A 116 19.00 -6.33 2.44
C GLU A 116 18.22 -5.15 3.02
N MET A 117 16.92 -5.11 2.74
CA MET A 117 16.01 -4.15 3.36
C MET A 117 15.48 -4.72 4.69
N ASP A 118 15.31 -3.86 5.70
CA ASP A 118 14.84 -4.26 7.04
C ASP A 118 13.39 -4.81 7.03
N GLY A 119 12.64 -4.54 5.97
CA GLY A 119 11.32 -5.10 5.77
C GLY A 119 10.61 -4.59 4.52
N ASP A 120 9.42 -5.15 4.26
CA ASP A 120 8.63 -4.89 3.06
C ASP A 120 8.23 -3.42 2.94
N GLY A 121 8.78 -2.72 1.95
CA GLY A 121 8.44 -1.33 1.66
C GLY A 121 9.03 -0.30 2.63
N ILE A 122 9.96 -0.71 3.51
CA ILE A 122 10.64 0.16 4.48
C ILE A 122 11.79 0.90 3.78
N PRO A 123 12.12 2.15 4.12
CA PRO A 123 13.21 2.90 3.50
C PRO A 123 14.61 2.61 4.10
N TYR A 124 14.72 1.57 4.91
CA TYR A 124 15.90 1.24 5.71
C TYR A 124 16.37 -0.19 5.40
N GLY A 125 17.67 -0.42 5.51
CA GLY A 125 18.27 -1.71 5.27
C GLY A 125 19.68 -1.80 5.85
N ASN A 126 20.32 -2.96 5.70
CA ASN A 126 21.70 -3.18 6.10
C ASN A 126 22.52 -3.83 4.98
N PHE A 127 23.83 -3.68 5.04
CA PHE A 127 24.80 -4.41 4.22
C PHE A 127 26.03 -4.76 5.05
N ILE A 128 26.78 -5.74 4.58
CA ILE A 128 28.09 -6.13 5.10
C ILE A 128 29.15 -5.44 4.24
N SER A 129 30.19 -4.92 4.89
CA SER A 129 31.32 -4.28 4.24
C SER A 129 32.62 -4.65 4.94
N ASP A 130 33.68 -4.75 4.15
CA ASP A 130 35.06 -4.89 4.62
C ASP A 130 35.69 -3.53 5.00
N LYS A 131 35.08 -2.42 4.59
CA LYS A 131 35.48 -1.06 4.94
C LYS A 131 35.01 -0.66 6.34
N LYS A 132 35.91 -0.01 7.08
CA LYS A 132 35.68 0.59 8.41
C LYS A 132 34.91 1.91 8.38
N ASP A 133 34.79 2.54 7.22
CA ASP A 133 34.07 3.80 7.07
C ASP A 133 33.41 3.92 5.70
N ILE A 134 32.23 4.55 5.69
CA ILE A 134 31.37 4.74 4.52
C ILE A 134 30.79 6.16 4.61
N GLU A 135 31.52 7.15 4.08
CA GLU A 135 31.06 8.54 4.12
C GLU A 135 30.29 8.96 2.85
N GLU A 136 30.52 8.29 1.73
CA GLU A 136 29.98 8.69 0.44
C GLU A 136 28.59 8.12 0.17
N LYS A 137 27.65 8.99 -0.18
CA LYS A 137 26.34 8.59 -0.71
C LYS A 137 26.49 7.74 -1.97
N ILE A 138 25.59 6.78 -2.15
CA ILE A 138 25.53 5.95 -3.35
C ILE A 138 24.38 6.43 -4.21
N ASP A 139 24.71 7.25 -5.21
CA ASP A 139 23.75 7.80 -6.16
C ASP A 139 23.28 6.75 -7.17
N ASN A 140 22.27 7.13 -7.97
CA ASN A 140 21.76 6.35 -9.10
C ASN A 140 21.10 5.00 -8.74
N ILE A 141 20.48 4.91 -7.57
CA ILE A 141 19.75 3.71 -7.16
C ILE A 141 18.34 3.73 -7.73
N ASN A 142 18.04 2.74 -8.57
CA ASN A 142 16.69 2.57 -9.08
C ASN A 142 15.75 2.11 -7.96
N TYR A 143 14.52 2.62 -7.94
CA TYR A 143 13.48 2.16 -7.02
C TYR A 143 12.09 2.29 -7.61
N VAL A 144 11.15 1.51 -7.08
CA VAL A 144 9.71 1.66 -7.33
C VAL A 144 8.94 1.91 -6.05
N LEU A 145 7.76 2.49 -6.18
CA LEU A 145 6.80 2.61 -5.08
C LEU A 145 5.63 1.65 -5.29
N LYS A 146 5.18 1.07 -4.19
CA LYS A 146 3.96 0.25 -4.16
C LYS A 146 3.10 0.70 -3.01
N VAL A 147 1.78 0.67 -3.18
CA VAL A 147 0.84 0.95 -2.08
C VAL A 147 1.13 -0.06 -0.96
N LYS A 148 1.28 0.42 0.27
CA LYS A 148 1.59 -0.44 1.43
C LYS A 148 0.54 -1.53 1.59
N SER A 149 0.98 -2.72 1.97
CA SER A 149 0.12 -3.90 2.07
C SER A 149 -1.08 -3.69 3.01
N SER A 150 -0.91 -2.91 4.08
CA SER A 150 -2.00 -2.49 4.98
C SER A 150 -3.13 -1.72 4.26
N LEU A 151 -2.81 -0.95 3.22
CA LEU A 151 -3.76 -0.09 2.51
C LEU A 151 -4.28 -0.68 1.20
N LYS A 152 -3.64 -1.75 0.68
CA LYS A 152 -4.00 -2.33 -0.62
C LYS A 152 -5.48 -2.75 -0.68
N LEU A 153 -6.00 -3.34 0.40
CA LEU A 153 -7.38 -3.80 0.46
C LEU A 153 -8.35 -2.62 0.60
N ASP A 154 -8.02 -1.67 1.47
CA ASP A 154 -8.82 -0.45 1.70
C ASP A 154 -8.97 0.38 0.43
N VAL A 155 -7.88 0.57 -0.32
CA VAL A 155 -7.90 1.34 -1.58
C VAL A 155 -8.79 0.65 -2.62
N LYS A 156 -8.74 -0.67 -2.74
CA LYS A 156 -9.63 -1.44 -3.64
C LYS A 156 -11.09 -1.31 -3.21
N PHE A 157 -11.36 -1.40 -1.92
CA PHE A 157 -12.70 -1.26 -1.36
C PHE A 157 -13.28 0.14 -1.61
N ILE A 158 -12.49 1.19 -1.38
CA ILE A 158 -12.88 2.58 -1.66
C ILE A 158 -13.22 2.75 -3.14
N ILE A 159 -12.36 2.28 -4.05
CA ILE A 159 -12.64 2.35 -5.49
C ILE A 159 -13.94 1.62 -5.84
N GLY A 160 -14.17 0.43 -5.26
CA GLY A 160 -15.42 -0.32 -5.43
C GLY A 160 -16.65 0.46 -4.98
N ILE A 161 -16.60 1.10 -3.80
CA ILE A 161 -17.68 1.95 -3.30
C ILE A 161 -17.93 3.13 -4.26
N LEU A 162 -16.88 3.80 -4.73
CA LEU A 162 -17.01 4.93 -5.65
C LEU A 162 -17.68 4.50 -6.98
N ILE A 163 -17.36 3.30 -7.47
CA ILE A 163 -18.01 2.73 -8.67
C ILE A 163 -19.49 2.42 -8.40
N ILE A 164 -19.84 1.85 -7.24
CA ILE A 164 -21.24 1.59 -6.88
C ILE A 164 -22.04 2.91 -6.83
N ILE A 165 -21.50 3.92 -6.17
CA ILE A 165 -22.10 5.27 -6.09
C ILE A 165 -22.31 5.86 -7.48
N LEU A 166 -21.37 5.65 -8.40
CA LEU A 166 -21.47 6.09 -9.79
C LEU A 166 -22.62 5.40 -10.54
N ILE A 167 -22.88 4.12 -10.27
CA ILE A 167 -23.88 3.29 -10.96
C ILE A 167 -25.30 3.48 -10.39
N LEU A 168 -25.46 3.70 -9.09
CA LEU A 168 -26.76 3.89 -8.41
C LEU A 168 -27.73 4.89 -9.11
N PRO A 169 -27.31 6.10 -9.53
CA PRO A 169 -28.20 7.03 -10.21
C PRO A 169 -28.59 6.56 -11.62
N VAL A 170 -27.76 5.73 -12.28
CA VAL A 170 -28.06 5.13 -13.60
C VAL A 170 -29.08 4.00 -13.45
N THR A 171 -28.92 3.15 -12.43
CA THR A 171 -29.82 2.02 -12.18
C THR A 171 -31.17 2.46 -11.65
N ASN A 172 -31.31 3.60 -10.96
CA ASN A 172 -32.62 4.07 -10.49
C ASN A 172 -33.68 4.29 -11.60
N LYS A 173 -33.27 4.43 -12.88
CA LYS A 173 -34.20 4.48 -14.02
C LYS A 173 -34.51 3.09 -14.61
N ILE A 174 -33.52 2.21 -14.66
CA ILE A 174 -33.61 0.84 -15.21
C ILE A 174 -34.23 -0.13 -14.18
N LEU A 175 -33.78 -0.09 -12.93
CA LEU A 175 -34.29 -0.84 -11.79
C LEU A 175 -35.75 -0.46 -11.47
N ASN A 176 -36.13 0.83 -11.54
CA ASN A 176 -37.54 1.22 -11.46
C ASN A 176 -38.36 0.63 -12.62
N SER A 177 -37.82 0.64 -13.85
CA SER A 177 -38.47 0.01 -15.00
C SER A 177 -38.63 -1.50 -14.83
N LEU A 178 -37.66 -2.18 -14.21
CA LEU A 178 -37.70 -3.62 -13.96
C LEU A 178 -38.66 -3.96 -12.80
N LEU A 179 -38.63 -3.20 -11.71
CA LEU A 179 -39.55 -3.32 -10.58
C LEU A 179 -41.00 -3.10 -11.00
N LEU A 180 -41.29 -2.09 -11.85
CA LEU A 180 -42.61 -1.87 -12.44
C LEU A 180 -43.10 -3.07 -13.29
N LYS A 181 -42.19 -3.73 -14.02
CA LYS A 181 -42.51 -4.94 -14.81
C LYS A 181 -42.71 -6.18 -13.93
N LEU A 182 -41.99 -6.27 -12.81
CA LEU A 182 -42.08 -7.40 -11.87
C LEU A 182 -43.27 -7.28 -10.90
N PHE A 183 -43.72 -6.06 -10.59
CA PHE A 183 -44.86 -5.80 -9.72
C PHE A 183 -46.14 -6.57 -10.09
N PRO A 184 -46.60 -6.60 -11.36
CA PRO A 184 -47.76 -7.40 -11.76
C PRO A 184 -47.53 -8.91 -11.62
N PHE A 185 -46.29 -9.39 -11.81
CA PHE A 185 -45.95 -10.80 -11.63
C PHE A 185 -46.09 -11.24 -10.16
N PHE A 186 -45.55 -10.45 -9.22
CA PHE A 186 -45.69 -10.71 -7.79
C PHE A 186 -47.14 -10.58 -7.30
N LYS A 187 -47.90 -9.58 -7.80
CA LYS A 187 -49.33 -9.44 -7.50
C LYS A 187 -50.13 -10.69 -7.92
N ASN A 188 -49.81 -11.28 -9.07
CA ASN A 188 -50.47 -12.48 -9.58
C ASN A 188 -50.12 -13.74 -8.75
N ILE A 189 -48.88 -13.86 -8.28
CA ILE A 189 -48.47 -14.93 -7.36
C ILE A 189 -49.23 -14.84 -6.04
N ILE A 190 -49.31 -13.65 -5.44
CA ILE A 190 -50.04 -13.43 -4.18
C ILE A 190 -51.53 -13.76 -4.35
N TYR A 191 -52.15 -13.34 -5.46
CA TYR A 191 -53.56 -13.66 -5.75
C TYR A 191 -53.80 -15.18 -5.85
N LYS A 192 -52.93 -15.90 -6.56
CA LYS A 192 -53.03 -17.38 -6.66
C LYS A 192 -52.87 -18.07 -5.31
N LEU A 193 -51.95 -17.59 -4.47
CA LEU A 193 -51.73 -18.15 -3.14
C LEU A 193 -52.96 -17.94 -2.24
N ASN A 194 -53.55 -16.74 -2.23
CA ASN A 194 -54.75 -16.45 -1.45
C ASN A 194 -55.96 -17.27 -1.92
N ASN A 195 -56.16 -17.43 -3.23
CA ASN A 195 -57.22 -18.29 -3.76
C ASN A 195 -57.02 -19.77 -3.38
N LYS A 196 -55.77 -20.26 -3.38
CA LYS A 196 -55.45 -21.63 -2.97
C LYS A 196 -55.79 -21.85 -1.49
N ILE A 197 -55.37 -20.93 -0.62
CA ILE A 197 -55.70 -20.96 0.82
C ILE A 197 -57.21 -20.95 1.04
N TYR A 198 -57.96 -20.14 0.27
CA TYR A 198 -59.42 -20.10 0.37
C TYR A 198 -60.08 -21.43 -0.04
N ILE A 199 -59.60 -22.07 -1.12
CA ILE A 199 -60.12 -23.37 -1.58
C ILE A 199 -59.80 -24.49 -0.57
N ASP A 200 -58.59 -24.50 -0.04
CA ASP A 200 -58.15 -25.52 0.93
C ASP A 200 -58.98 -25.40 2.23
N ASN A 201 -59.19 -24.18 2.74
CA ASN A 201 -60.06 -23.94 3.90
C ASN A 201 -61.54 -24.30 3.65
N TYR A 202 -62.02 -24.21 2.42
CA TYR A 202 -63.41 -24.58 2.08
C TYR A 202 -63.59 -26.11 1.95
N LYS A 203 -62.53 -26.85 1.59
CA LYS A 203 -62.54 -28.32 1.55
C LYS A 203 -62.51 -28.96 2.93
N ASP A 204 -61.87 -28.32 3.91
CA ASP A 204 -61.80 -28.84 5.29
C ASP A 204 -63.11 -28.62 6.10
N CYS A 205 -64.10 -27.92 5.51
CA CYS A 205 -65.40 -27.64 6.14
C CYS A 205 -66.59 -28.41 5.54
N ASN A 206 -66.38 -29.28 4.54
CA ASN A 206 -67.39 -30.16 3.95
C ASN A 206 -66.97 -31.63 4.09
#